data_AF-A0A163TBB9-F1
#
_entry.id   AF-A0A163TBB9-F1
#
_cell.length_a   1.000
_cell.length_b   1.000
_cell.length_c   1.000
_cell.angle_alpha   90.00
_cell.angle_beta   90.00
_cell.angle_gamma   90.00
#
_symmetry.space_group_name_H-M   'P 1'
#
loop_
_entity.id
_entity.type
_entity.pdbx_description
1 polymer ?
#
loop_
_entity_poly.entity_id
_entity_poly.type
_entity_poly.pdbx_seq_one_letter_code
_entity_poly.pdbx_strand_id
1 'polypeptide(L)'
;DHRAHKGLNNRIENAHRQTRKREKIMGRFKSPRQAQRFLSAHDQINTIFRPRRYKLSARSWRHARADAFCLWSDYTAEMTA
;
A
#
# COMPACT_ATOMS: atom_id res chain seq x y z
N ASP A 1 15.73 7.12 33.74
CA ASP A 1 15.46 6.08 32.71
C ASP A 1 14.04 5.74 32.29
N HIS A 2 12.95 6.15 32.95
CA HIS A 2 11.60 5.71 32.54
C HIS A 2 11.03 6.37 31.25
N ARG A 3 11.49 7.57 30.86
CA ARG A 3 10.96 8.29 29.68
C ARG A 3 11.54 7.82 28.34
N ALA A 4 12.81 7.40 28.32
CA ALA A 4 13.47 6.94 27.09
C ALA A 4 12.82 5.66 26.54
N HIS A 5 12.52 4.70 27.42
CA HIS A 5 11.83 3.46 27.06
C HIS A 5 10.40 3.70 26.54
N LYS A 6 9.65 4.63 27.15
CA LYS A 6 8.33 5.05 26.63
C LYS A 6 8.43 5.69 25.24
N GLY A 7 9.45 6.52 25.00
CA GLY A 7 9.68 7.14 23.69
C GLY A 7 9.95 6.12 22.59
N LEU A 8 10.74 5.08 22.89
CA LEU A 8 11.04 3.98 21.96
C LEU A 8 9.80 3.15 21.64
N ASN A 9 9.01 2.75 22.64
CA ASN A 9 7.75 2.03 22.42
C ASN A 9 6.78 2.86 21.58
N ASN A 10 6.65 4.17 21.87
CA ASN A 10 5.76 5.02 21.09
C ASN A 10 6.24 5.17 19.63
N ARG A 11 7.56 5.14 19.38
CA ARG A 11 8.12 5.20 18.01
C ARG A 11 7.86 3.92 17.22
N ILE A 12 8.06 2.75 17.84
CA ILE A 12 7.76 1.44 17.22
C ILE A 12 6.27 1.34 16.91
N GLU A 13 5.42 1.70 17.87
CA GLU A 13 3.97 1.68 17.71
C GLU A 13 3.48 2.61 16.59
N ASN A 14 4.06 3.80 16.49
CA ASN A 14 3.76 4.74 15.41
C ASN A 14 4.22 4.25 14.04
N ALA A 15 5.35 3.55 13.95
CA ALA A 15 5.83 2.97 12.69
C ALA A 15 4.85 1.92 12.13
N HIS A 16 4.21 1.12 13.00
CA HIS A 16 3.22 0.11 12.58
C HIS A 16 1.83 0.68 12.26
N ARG A 17 1.56 1.95 12.57
CA ARG A 17 0.22 2.53 12.46
C ARG A 17 -0.33 2.47 11.03
N GLN A 18 0.53 2.70 10.02
CA GLN A 18 0.14 2.64 8.61
C GLN A 18 -0.20 1.20 8.18
N THR A 19 0.53 0.22 8.68
CA THR A 19 0.28 -1.21 8.44
C THR A 19 -1.03 -1.65 9.09
N ARG A 20 -1.24 -1.33 10.38
CA ARG A 20 -2.50 -1.65 11.08
C ARG A 20 -3.73 -1.04 10.41
N LYS A 21 -3.63 0.20 9.91
CA LYS A 21 -4.74 0.84 9.18
C LYS A 21 -5.09 0.06 7.90
N ARG A 22 -4.08 -0.42 7.17
CA ARG A 22 -4.26 -1.24 5.97
C ARG A 22 -4.88 -2.60 6.32
N GLU A 23 -4.37 -3.28 7.35
CA GLU A 23 -4.93 -4.54 7.86
C GLU A 23 -6.41 -4.42 8.24
N LYS A 24 -6.78 -3.32 8.91
CA LYS A 24 -8.16 -3.06 9.34
C LYS A 24 -9.09 -2.86 8.13
N ILE A 25 -8.65 -2.15 7.09
CA ILE A 25 -9.41 -1.98 5.85
C ILE A 25 -9.60 -3.32 5.13
N MET A 26 -8.59 -4.19 5.17
CA MET A 26 -8.58 -5.48 4.48
C MET A 26 -9.21 -6.64 5.28
N GLY A 27 -9.74 -6.39 6.48
CA GLY A 27 -10.45 -7.42 7.26
C GLY A 27 -9.55 -8.46 7.95
N ARG A 28 -8.28 -8.11 8.24
CA ARG A 28 -7.22 -8.95 8.86
C ARG A 28 -6.63 -10.02 7.92
N PHE A 29 -5.31 -10.21 7.99
CA PHE A 29 -4.61 -11.30 7.29
C PHE A 29 -4.72 -12.62 8.06
N LYS A 30 -4.76 -13.74 7.34
CA LYS A 30 -4.82 -15.10 7.90
C LYS A 30 -3.47 -15.58 8.44
N SER A 31 -2.36 -15.01 7.96
CA SER A 31 -1.01 -15.34 8.45
C SER A 31 -0.01 -14.18 8.26
N PRO A 32 1.09 -14.15 9.04
CA PRO A 32 2.18 -13.20 8.82
C PRO A 32 2.79 -13.30 7.41
N ARG A 33 2.91 -14.52 6.86
CA ARG A 33 3.40 -14.73 5.49
C ARG A 33 2.49 -14.10 4.44
N GLN A 34 1.17 -14.17 4.63
CA GLN A 34 0.21 -13.51 3.74
C GLN A 34 0.34 -11.98 3.83
N ALA A 35 0.47 -11.44 5.05
CA ALA A 35 0.69 -10.02 5.27
C ALA A 35 1.99 -9.56 4.59
N GLN A 36 3.08 -10.32 4.73
CA GLN A 36 4.36 -9.98 4.12
C GLN A 36 4.28 -9.95 2.59
N ARG A 37 3.69 -10.98 1.95
CA ARG A 37 3.49 -11.00 0.49
C ARG A 37 2.68 -9.80 0.01
N PHE A 38 1.63 -9.45 0.74
CA PHE A 38 0.82 -8.28 0.44
C PHE A 38 1.65 -6.99 0.56
N LEU A 39 2.36 -6.79 1.68
CA LEU A 39 3.15 -5.59 1.91
C LEU A 39 4.26 -5.41 0.87
N SER A 40 4.90 -6.49 0.44
CA SER A 40 5.94 -6.47 -0.59
C SER A 40 5.46 -5.92 -1.94
N ALA A 41 4.23 -6.23 -2.36
CA ALA A 41 3.68 -5.75 -3.64
C ALA A 41 2.86 -4.44 -3.50
N HIS A 42 2.33 -4.16 -2.30
CA HIS A 42 1.33 -3.10 -2.09
C HIS A 42 1.83 -1.71 -2.47
N ASP A 43 3.07 -1.34 -2.12
CA ASP A 43 3.56 0.02 -2.38
C ASP A 43 3.87 0.22 -3.89
N GLN A 44 4.28 -0.82 -4.60
CA GLN A 44 4.45 -0.80 -6.06
C GLN A 44 3.09 -0.62 -6.76
N ILE A 45 2.07 -1.40 -6.36
CA ILE A 45 0.70 -1.27 -6.88
C ILE A 45 0.16 0.15 -6.63
N ASN A 46 0.35 0.72 -5.44
CA ASN A 46 -0.16 2.06 -5.15
C ASN A 46 0.53 3.16 -5.94
N THR A 47 1.79 2.98 -6.34
CA THR A 47 2.49 3.96 -7.20
C THR A 47 1.73 4.20 -8.50
N ILE A 48 1.18 3.14 -9.08
CA ILE A 48 0.47 3.19 -10.36
C ILE A 48 -1.00 3.61 -10.15
N PHE A 49 -1.66 3.07 -9.12
CA PHE A 49 -3.11 3.25 -8.93
C PHE A 49 -3.51 4.47 -8.08
N ARG A 50 -2.56 5.15 -7.43
CA ARG A 50 -2.81 6.37 -6.63
C ARG A 50 -2.05 7.59 -7.14
N PRO A 51 -2.32 8.05 -8.38
CA PRO A 51 -1.90 9.38 -8.78
C PRO A 51 -2.56 10.40 -7.85
N ARG A 52 -1.87 11.51 -7.56
CA ARG A 52 -2.33 12.56 -6.64
C ARG A 52 -3.67 13.13 -7.12
N ARG A 53 -4.77 12.57 -6.61
CA ARG A 53 -6.15 12.85 -7.08
C ARG A 53 -6.50 14.34 -7.07
N TYR A 54 -5.94 15.09 -6.13
CA TYR A 54 -6.14 16.54 -6.01
C TYR A 54 -5.46 17.37 -7.11
N LYS A 55 -4.56 16.75 -7.91
CA LYS A 55 -3.87 17.40 -9.02
C LYS A 55 -4.51 17.10 -10.38
N LEU A 56 -5.54 16.25 -10.43
CA LEU A 56 -6.13 15.76 -11.68
C LEU A 56 -7.59 16.15 -11.78
N SER A 57 -7.99 16.59 -12.98
CA SER A 57 -9.41 16.68 -13.33
C SER A 57 -10.04 15.28 -13.30
N ALA A 58 -11.38 15.21 -13.19
CA ALA A 58 -12.08 13.93 -13.23
C ALA A 58 -11.85 13.16 -14.54
N ARG A 59 -11.65 13.86 -15.67
CA ARG A 59 -11.33 13.24 -16.97
C ARG A 59 -9.91 12.66 -16.95
N SER A 60 -8.93 13.45 -16.55
CA SER A 60 -7.53 13.01 -16.45
C SER A 60 -7.37 11.84 -15.48
N TRP A 61 -8.11 11.84 -14.38
CA TRP A 61 -8.11 10.73 -13.42
C TRP A 61 -8.64 9.43 -14.03
N ARG A 62 -9.70 9.49 -14.85
CA ARG A 62 -10.24 8.31 -15.55
C ARG A 62 -9.25 7.74 -16.56
N HIS A 63 -8.56 8.59 -17.34
CA HIS A 63 -7.51 8.16 -18.25
C HIS A 63 -6.34 7.52 -17.50
N ALA A 64 -5.80 8.20 -16.48
CA ALA A 64 -4.71 7.63 -15.67
C ALA A 64 -5.09 6.29 -15.01
N ARG A 65 -6.37 6.10 -14.65
CA ARG A 65 -6.89 4.82 -14.15
C ARG A 65 -6.91 3.74 -15.23
N ALA A 66 -7.32 4.07 -16.46
CA ALA A 66 -7.32 3.12 -17.57
C ALA A 66 -5.89 2.70 -17.94
N ASP A 67 -4.96 3.67 -18.02
CA ASP A 67 -3.55 3.42 -18.29
C ASP A 67 -2.92 2.54 -17.21
N ALA A 68 -3.24 2.81 -15.93
CA ALA A 68 -2.81 2.00 -14.80
C ALA A 68 -3.28 0.53 -14.89
N PHE A 69 -4.50 0.29 -15.39
CA PHE A 69 -4.99 -1.07 -15.60
C PHE A 69 -4.29 -1.78 -16.75
N CYS A 70 -3.96 -1.07 -17.84
CA CYS A 70 -3.20 -1.64 -18.95
C CYS A 70 -1.80 -2.06 -18.49
N LEU A 71 -1.06 -1.15 -17.84
CA LEU A 71 0.26 -1.43 -17.26
C LEU A 71 0.22 -2.62 -16.28
N TRP A 72 -0.80 -2.69 -15.45
CA TRP A 72 -0.95 -3.79 -14.51
C TRP A 72 -1.18 -5.13 -15.23
N SER A 73 -1.98 -5.16 -16.28
CA SER A 73 -2.20 -6.34 -17.11
C SER A 73 -0.88 -6.86 -17.67
N ASP A 74 -0.07 -5.97 -18.24
CA ASP A 74 1.23 -6.30 -18.83
C ASP A 74 2.18 -6.88 -17.78
N TYR A 75 2.33 -6.24 -16.62
CA TYR A 75 3.17 -6.76 -15.54
C TYR A 75 2.69 -8.12 -15.02
N THR A 76 1.38 -8.33 -14.90
CA THR A 76 0.87 -9.64 -14.47
C THR A 76 1.07 -10.73 -15.51
N ALA A 77 1.06 -10.39 -16.80
CA ALA A 77 1.39 -11.33 -17.87
C ALA A 77 2.88 -11.68 -17.84
N GLU A 78 3.77 -10.70 -17.67
CA GLU A 78 5.22 -10.92 -17.54
C GLU A 78 5.58 -11.77 -16.31
N MET A 79 4.89 -11.59 -15.18
CA MET A 79 5.14 -12.36 -13.96
C MET A 79 4.64 -13.81 -14.03
N THR A 80 3.78 -14.15 -15.01
CA THR A 80 3.21 -15.49 -15.18
C THR A 80 3.83 -16.27 -16.35
N ALA A 81 4.67 -15.62 -17.16
CA ALA A 81 5.51 -16.23 -18.19
C ALA A 81 6.76 -16.88 -17.59
#